data_AF-A0A7G2K0A3-F1
#
_entry.id   AF-A0A7G2K0A3-F1
#
_cell.length_a   1.000
_cell.length_b   1.000
_cell.length_c   1.000
_cell.angle_alpha   90.00
_cell.angle_beta   90.00
_cell.angle_gamma   90.00
#
_symmetry.space_group_name_H-M   'P 1'
#
loop_
_entity.id
_entity.type
_entity.pdbx_description
1 polymer ?
#
loop_
_entity_poly.entity_id
_entity_poly.type
_entity_poly.pdbx_seq_one_letter_code
_entity_poly.pdbx_strand_id
1 'polypeptide(L)'
;NLIEGEIPAANSTFNSRNNRYTQLQNQMNSSNNSKPKAEDVQKAKEAKEKAEANLNKLKARRSELETKHSITMTSDAANNNNSEKNKKELEEIENKLTALDKQLVTDEGNFKDKQTAQNKIVSVWRGTTGAFSVGNRYRNLTR
;
A
#
# COMPACT_ATOMS: atom_id res chain seq x y z
N ASN A 1 60.29 9.58 -39.21
CA ASN A 1 59.43 8.70 -38.39
C ASN A 1 58.51 9.56 -37.53
N LEU A 2 57.32 9.84 -38.05
CA LEU A 2 56.22 10.48 -37.34
C LEU A 2 55.56 9.41 -36.47
N ILE A 3 55.60 9.56 -35.15
CA ILE A 3 54.80 8.74 -34.24
C ILE A 3 53.47 9.48 -34.08
N GLU A 4 52.49 9.12 -34.89
CA GLU A 4 51.10 9.51 -34.73
C GLU A 4 50.56 8.78 -33.49
N GLY A 5 50.58 9.48 -32.35
CA GLY A 5 49.95 9.01 -31.12
C GLY A 5 48.43 9.16 -31.24
N GLU A 6 47.75 8.07 -31.56
CA GLU A 6 46.30 7.95 -31.45
C GLU A 6 45.83 8.34 -30.04
N ILE A 7 45.04 9.40 -29.94
CA ILE A 7 44.18 9.64 -28.78
C ILE A 7 42.75 9.67 -29.31
N PRO A 8 41.98 8.58 -29.20
CA PRO A 8 40.60 8.76 -28.74
C PRO A 8 39.95 7.50 -28.12
N ALA A 9 39.98 7.36 -26.80
CA ALA A 9 39.05 6.46 -26.09
C ALA A 9 38.28 7.16 -24.94
N ALA A 10 38.85 8.24 -24.38
CA ALA A 10 38.23 8.98 -23.29
C ALA A 10 37.01 9.81 -23.74
N ASN A 11 37.03 10.37 -24.95
CA ASN A 11 35.98 11.30 -25.42
C ASN A 11 34.65 10.60 -25.77
N SER A 12 34.73 9.38 -26.33
CA SER A 12 33.55 8.55 -26.65
C SER A 12 32.79 8.13 -25.38
N THR A 13 33.52 7.70 -24.36
CA THR A 13 32.95 7.25 -23.09
C THR A 13 32.29 8.40 -22.32
N PHE A 14 32.88 9.60 -22.35
CA PHE A 14 32.32 10.79 -21.71
C PHE A 14 31.01 11.23 -22.38
N ASN A 15 30.97 11.28 -23.71
CA ASN A 15 29.77 11.63 -24.46
C ASN A 15 28.64 10.61 -24.29
N SER A 16 28.98 9.30 -24.24
CA SER A 16 28.00 8.23 -23.98
C SER A 16 27.35 8.36 -22.60
N ARG A 17 28.15 8.64 -21.56
CA ARG A 17 27.63 8.88 -20.21
C ARG A 17 26.72 10.11 -20.19
N ASN A 18 27.13 11.21 -20.84
CA ASN A 18 26.38 12.45 -20.84
C ASN A 18 24.99 12.30 -21.50
N ASN A 19 24.91 11.56 -22.61
CA ASN A 19 23.65 11.21 -23.28
C ASN A 19 22.74 10.32 -22.43
N ARG A 20 23.33 9.38 -21.67
CA ARG A 20 22.58 8.51 -20.76
C ARG A 20 21.97 9.29 -19.60
N TYR A 21 22.71 10.25 -19.05
CA TYR A 21 22.21 11.16 -18.02
C TYR A 21 21.07 12.04 -18.54
N THR A 22 21.20 12.61 -19.74
CA THR A 22 20.12 13.42 -20.34
C THR A 22 18.88 12.59 -20.68
N GLN A 23 19.03 11.36 -21.15
CA GLN A 23 17.89 10.47 -21.37
C GLN A 23 17.18 10.11 -20.07
N LEU A 24 17.92 9.79 -18.99
CA LEU A 24 17.34 9.52 -17.68
C LEU A 24 16.64 10.77 -17.10
N GLN A 25 17.23 11.95 -17.27
CA GLN A 25 16.64 13.23 -16.85
C GLN A 25 15.34 13.51 -17.61
N ASN A 26 15.33 13.29 -18.93
CA ASN A 26 14.17 13.51 -19.78
C ASN A 26 13.07 12.48 -19.53
N GLN A 27 13.42 11.23 -19.22
CA GLN A 27 12.46 10.20 -18.80
C GLN A 27 11.84 10.54 -17.44
N MET A 28 12.63 11.05 -16.48
CA MET A 28 12.11 11.53 -15.19
C MET A 28 11.21 12.77 -15.34
N ASN A 29 11.52 13.66 -16.28
CA ASN A 29 10.72 14.86 -16.55
C ASN A 29 9.44 14.57 -17.37
N SER A 30 9.43 13.52 -18.19
CA SER A 30 8.31 13.16 -19.07
C SER A 30 7.30 12.20 -18.42
N SER A 31 7.59 11.65 -17.25
CA SER A 31 6.58 10.96 -16.44
C SER A 31 5.63 12.00 -15.87
N ASN A 32 4.43 12.10 -16.45
CA ASN A 32 3.31 12.96 -16.05
C ASN A 32 3.30 13.31 -14.54
N ASN A 33 3.94 14.43 -14.20
CA ASN A 33 4.10 14.94 -12.85
C ASN A 33 2.88 15.80 -12.47
N SER A 34 1.68 15.21 -12.43
CA SER A 34 0.61 15.82 -11.65
C SER A 34 0.92 15.58 -10.18
N LYS A 35 1.49 16.61 -9.53
CA LYS A 35 1.72 16.61 -8.07
C LYS A 35 0.40 16.19 -7.38
N PRO A 36 0.41 15.18 -6.50
CA PRO A 36 -0.78 14.82 -5.74
C PRO A 36 -1.27 16.04 -4.97
N LYS A 37 -2.55 16.38 -5.09
CA LYS A 37 -3.12 17.50 -4.35
C LYS A 37 -3.28 17.12 -2.88
N ALA A 38 -3.33 18.11 -1.99
CA ALA A 38 -3.61 17.86 -0.58
C ALA A 38 -4.95 17.13 -0.39
N GLU A 39 -5.93 17.39 -1.26
CA GLU A 39 -7.20 16.65 -1.28
C GLU A 39 -7.02 15.14 -1.53
N ASP A 40 -6.08 14.74 -2.40
CA ASP A 40 -5.85 13.34 -2.74
C ASP A 40 -5.20 12.57 -1.57
N VAL A 41 -4.30 13.23 -0.85
CA VAL A 41 -3.68 12.70 0.38
C VAL A 41 -4.73 12.52 1.48
N GLN A 42 -5.61 13.51 1.66
CA GLN A 42 -6.65 13.49 2.67
C GLN A 42 -7.70 12.40 2.37
N LYS A 43 -8.18 12.31 1.12
CA LYS A 43 -9.11 11.24 0.69
C LYS A 43 -8.53 9.85 0.90
N ALA A 44 -7.24 9.64 0.60
CA ALA A 44 -6.58 8.36 0.82
C ALA A 44 -6.49 8.00 2.32
N LYS A 45 -6.28 8.99 3.19
CA LYS A 45 -6.26 8.80 4.65
C LYS A 45 -7.63 8.39 5.19
N GLU A 46 -8.70 9.09 4.79
CA GLU A 46 -10.07 8.77 5.19
C GLU A 46 -10.52 7.40 4.68
N ALA A 47 -10.13 7.02 3.46
CA ALA A 47 -10.43 5.72 2.90
C ALA A 47 -9.76 4.57 3.67
N LYS A 48 -8.53 4.78 4.15
CA LYS A 48 -7.82 3.83 5.01
C LYS A 48 -8.49 3.71 6.38
N GLU A 49 -8.80 4.84 7.02
CA GLU A 49 -9.43 4.86 8.34
C GLU A 49 -10.81 4.17 8.35
N LYS A 50 -11.63 4.40 7.31
CA LYS A 50 -12.91 3.69 7.13
C LYS A 50 -12.71 2.18 6.96
N ALA A 51 -11.70 1.76 6.21
CA ALA A 51 -11.39 0.34 6.03
C ALA A 51 -10.93 -0.32 7.34
N GLU A 52 -10.11 0.37 8.13
CA GLU A 52 -9.65 -0.09 9.44
C GLU A 52 -10.81 -0.22 10.44
N ALA A 53 -11.71 0.76 10.49
CA ALA A 53 -12.89 0.70 11.34
C ALA A 53 -13.80 -0.49 11.00
N ASN A 54 -14.00 -0.78 9.71
CA ASN A 54 -14.79 -1.93 9.27
C ASN A 54 -14.11 -3.25 9.65
N LEU A 55 -12.78 -3.34 9.48
CA LEU A 55 -12.02 -4.52 9.86
C LEU A 55 -12.13 -4.81 11.36
N ASN A 56 -12.02 -3.78 12.20
CA ASN A 56 -12.15 -3.93 13.65
C ASN A 56 -13.56 -4.38 14.07
N LYS A 57 -14.61 -3.89 13.41
CA LYS A 57 -15.99 -4.37 13.64
C LYS A 57 -16.17 -5.84 13.29
N LEU A 58 -15.59 -6.30 12.18
CA LEU A 58 -15.63 -7.71 11.77
C LEU A 58 -14.86 -8.59 12.77
N LYS A 59 -13.69 -8.15 13.23
CA LYS A 59 -12.91 -8.86 14.27
C LYS A 59 -13.67 -8.98 15.59
N ALA A 60 -14.35 -7.92 16.03
CA ALA A 60 -15.20 -7.97 17.22
C ALA A 60 -16.36 -8.97 17.05
N ARG A 61 -17.06 -8.93 15.92
CA ARG A 61 -18.18 -9.85 15.64
C ARG A 61 -17.74 -11.32 15.57
N ARG A 62 -16.54 -11.58 15.06
CA ARG A 62 -15.92 -12.92 15.08
C ARG A 62 -15.69 -13.41 16.50
N SER A 63 -15.07 -12.60 17.35
CA SER A 63 -14.82 -12.92 18.76
C SER A 63 -16.12 -13.22 19.54
N GLU A 64 -17.18 -12.44 19.30
CA GLU A 64 -18.51 -12.70 19.87
C GLU A 64 -19.07 -14.06 19.44
N LEU A 65 -18.93 -14.43 18.16
CA LEU A 65 -19.41 -15.72 17.65
C LEU A 65 -18.56 -16.90 18.15
N GLU A 66 -17.24 -16.75 18.27
CA GLU A 66 -16.35 -17.76 18.88
C GLU A 66 -16.72 -18.02 20.34
N THR A 67 -17.06 -16.96 21.08
CA THR A 67 -17.53 -17.07 22.46
C THR A 67 -18.87 -17.82 22.52
N LYS A 68 -19.83 -17.48 21.66
CA LYS A 68 -21.12 -18.18 21.58
C LYS A 68 -20.94 -19.65 21.20
N HIS A 69 -20.11 -19.94 20.19
CA HIS A 69 -19.79 -21.31 19.79
C HIS A 69 -19.27 -22.14 20.96
N SER A 70 -18.32 -21.59 21.73
CA SER A 70 -17.72 -22.26 22.89
C SER A 70 -18.76 -22.54 24.00
N ILE A 71 -19.64 -21.57 24.28
CA ILE A 71 -20.71 -21.74 25.27
C ILE A 71 -21.69 -22.83 24.82
N THR A 72 -22.12 -22.80 23.55
CA THR A 72 -23.07 -23.79 23.01
C THR A 72 -22.49 -25.20 23.03
N MET A 73 -21.22 -25.39 22.61
CA MET A 73 -20.53 -26.68 22.69
C MET A 73 -20.47 -27.24 24.12
N THR A 74 -20.24 -26.36 25.12
CA THR A 74 -20.18 -26.77 26.53
C THR A 74 -21.56 -27.13 27.08
N SER A 75 -22.60 -26.41 26.67
CA SER A 75 -24.00 -26.66 27.04
C SER A 75 -24.53 -27.98 26.46
N ASP A 76 -24.13 -28.30 25.22
CA ASP A 76 -24.46 -29.56 24.55
C ASP A 76 -23.91 -30.78 25.26
N ALA A 77 -22.67 -30.70 25.75
CA ALA A 77 -22.05 -31.76 26.53
C ALA A 77 -22.80 -32.04 27.85
N ALA A 78 -23.54 -31.06 28.38
CA ALA A 78 -24.23 -31.15 29.66
C ALA A 78 -25.71 -31.58 29.56
N ASN A 79 -26.38 -31.45 28.40
CA ASN A 79 -27.84 -31.62 28.32
C ASN A 79 -28.30 -32.41 27.08
N ASN A 80 -28.42 -33.74 27.23
CA ASN A 80 -28.67 -34.70 26.13
C ASN A 80 -30.06 -34.59 25.47
N ASN A 81 -31.01 -33.86 26.07
CA ASN A 81 -32.40 -33.74 25.56
C ASN A 81 -32.62 -32.60 24.56
N ASN A 82 -31.62 -31.73 24.32
CA ASN A 82 -31.72 -30.59 23.39
C ASN A 82 -30.72 -30.67 22.21
N SER A 83 -30.09 -31.84 22.04
CA SER A 83 -28.96 -32.08 21.13
C SER A 83 -29.20 -31.66 19.69
N GLU A 84 -30.38 -31.92 19.13
CA GLU A 84 -30.67 -31.57 17.72
C GLU A 84 -30.79 -30.07 17.47
N LYS A 85 -31.36 -29.33 18.43
CA LYS A 85 -31.51 -27.88 18.32
C LYS A 85 -30.15 -27.19 18.42
N ASN A 86 -29.35 -27.60 19.40
CA ASN A 86 -28.02 -27.02 19.61
C ASN A 86 -27.05 -27.39 18.46
N LYS A 87 -27.14 -28.59 17.88
CA LYS A 87 -26.41 -28.98 16.65
C LYS A 87 -26.69 -28.03 15.49
N LYS A 88 -27.97 -27.69 15.23
CA LYS A 88 -28.33 -26.73 14.18
C LYS A 88 -27.80 -25.32 14.48
N GLU A 89 -27.87 -24.89 15.73
CA GLU A 89 -27.31 -23.59 16.15
C GLU A 89 -25.78 -23.55 15.97
N LEU A 90 -25.07 -24.64 16.28
CA LEU A 90 -23.63 -24.76 16.05
C LEU A 90 -23.28 -24.71 14.56
N GLU A 91 -23.98 -25.47 13.72
CA GLU A 91 -23.78 -25.45 12.27
C GLU A 91 -24.04 -24.05 11.68
N GLU A 92 -25.05 -23.33 12.18
CA GLU A 92 -25.31 -21.94 11.78
C GLU A 92 -24.19 -20.99 12.23
N ILE A 93 -23.64 -21.17 13.44
CA ILE A 93 -22.52 -20.37 13.94
C ILE A 93 -21.25 -20.64 13.14
N GLU A 94 -20.94 -21.90 12.83
CA GLU A 94 -19.79 -22.28 11.98
C GLU A 94 -19.89 -21.71 10.57
N ASN A 95 -21.09 -21.76 9.96
CA ASN A 95 -21.34 -21.14 8.66
C ASN A 95 -21.15 -19.61 8.70
N LYS A 96 -21.57 -18.95 9.79
CA LYS A 96 -21.34 -17.51 9.98
C LYS A 96 -19.86 -17.19 10.21
N LEU A 97 -19.13 -18.00 10.96
CA LEU A 97 -17.69 -17.84 11.20
C LEU A 97 -16.90 -18.00 9.90
N THR A 98 -17.17 -19.04 9.11
CA THR A 98 -16.51 -19.25 7.81
C THR A 98 -16.82 -18.14 6.81
N ALA A 99 -18.05 -17.60 6.80
CA ALA A 99 -18.39 -16.44 5.98
C ALA A 99 -17.64 -15.17 6.43
N LEU A 100 -17.55 -14.93 7.74
CA LEU A 100 -16.79 -13.81 8.30
C LEU A 100 -15.29 -13.94 8.02
N ASP A 101 -14.73 -15.15 8.07
CA ASP A 101 -13.32 -15.39 7.76
C ASP A 101 -13.01 -15.06 6.29
N LYS A 102 -13.85 -15.47 5.35
CA LYS A 102 -13.72 -15.09 3.92
C LYS A 102 -13.78 -13.57 3.74
N GLN A 103 -14.69 -12.92 4.46
CA GLN A 103 -14.83 -11.46 4.41
C GLN A 103 -13.62 -10.74 5.01
N LEU A 104 -13.09 -11.23 6.14
CA LEU A 104 -11.88 -10.69 6.76
C LEU A 104 -10.67 -10.81 5.84
N VAL A 105 -10.45 -11.96 5.19
CA VAL A 105 -9.34 -12.12 4.24
C VAL A 105 -9.45 -11.09 3.10
N THR A 106 -10.66 -10.87 2.58
CA THR A 106 -10.92 -9.91 1.50
C THR A 106 -10.67 -8.48 1.97
N ASP A 107 -11.19 -8.10 3.14
CA ASP A 107 -11.08 -6.75 3.69
C ASP A 107 -9.67 -6.42 4.18
N GLU A 108 -8.92 -7.41 4.68
CA GLU A 108 -7.48 -7.26 5.00
C GLU A 108 -6.64 -7.04 3.74
N GLY A 109 -6.94 -7.74 2.65
CA GLY A 109 -6.34 -7.48 1.33
C GLY A 109 -6.61 -6.06 0.86
N ASN A 110 -7.87 -5.64 0.88
CA ASN A 110 -8.29 -4.29 0.51
C ASN A 110 -7.63 -3.20 1.39
N PHE A 111 -7.48 -3.45 2.70
CA PHE A 111 -6.77 -2.55 3.60
C PHE A 111 -5.30 -2.40 3.22
N LYS A 112 -4.59 -3.50 2.92
CA LYS A 112 -3.19 -3.47 2.47
C LYS A 112 -3.02 -2.71 1.15
N ASP A 113 -3.95 -2.88 0.21
CA ASP A 113 -3.93 -2.16 -1.05
C ASP A 113 -4.12 -0.66 -0.85
N LYS A 114 -5.09 -0.26 -0.01
CA LYS A 114 -5.32 1.15 0.36
C LYS A 114 -4.14 1.75 1.10
N GLN A 115 -3.50 1.01 2.00
CA GLN A 115 -2.29 1.43 2.69
C GLN A 115 -1.13 1.63 1.71
N THR A 116 -0.96 0.71 0.76
CA THR A 116 0.08 0.81 -0.28
C THR A 116 -0.16 2.01 -1.19
N ALA A 117 -1.41 2.24 -1.60
CA ALA A 117 -1.80 3.40 -2.41
C ALA A 117 -1.53 4.72 -1.67
N GLN A 118 -1.92 4.81 -0.38
CA GLN A 118 -1.63 5.97 0.45
C GLN A 118 -0.12 6.22 0.55
N ASN A 119 0.68 5.18 0.82
CA ASN A 119 2.13 5.29 0.94
C ASN A 119 2.77 5.82 -0.35
N LYS A 120 2.34 5.31 -1.52
CA LYS A 120 2.81 5.79 -2.84
C LYS A 120 2.50 7.28 -3.05
N ILE A 121 1.27 7.70 -2.75
CA ILE A 121 0.84 9.11 -2.88
C ILE A 121 1.69 10.01 -1.98
N VAL A 122 1.87 9.60 -0.71
CA VAL A 122 2.68 10.35 0.26
C VAL A 122 4.15 10.42 -0.15
N SER A 123 4.73 9.34 -0.66
CA SER A 123 6.14 9.32 -1.11
C SER A 123 6.37 10.26 -2.29
N VAL A 124 5.46 10.26 -3.28
CA VAL A 124 5.55 11.17 -4.44
C VAL A 124 5.41 12.63 -4.01
N TRP A 125 4.49 12.92 -3.10
CA TRP A 125 4.31 14.27 -2.56
C TRP A 125 5.55 14.79 -1.80
N ARG A 126 6.19 13.93 -0.99
CA ARG A 126 7.43 14.28 -0.27
C ARG A 126 8.64 14.44 -1.20
N GLY A 127 8.83 13.52 -2.16
CA GLY A 127 9.94 13.55 -3.11
C GLY A 127 9.90 14.77 -4.03
N THR A 128 8.71 15.14 -4.51
CA THR A 128 8.55 16.37 -5.30
C THR A 128 8.82 17.62 -4.47
N THR A 129 8.35 17.68 -3.22
CA THR A 129 8.58 18.85 -2.34
C THR A 129 10.07 19.03 -2.01
N GLY A 130 10.85 17.96 -1.89
CA GLY A 130 12.31 18.02 -1.71
C GLY A 130 13.06 18.47 -2.98
N ALA A 131 12.60 18.06 -4.16
CA ALA A 131 13.25 18.39 -5.44
C ALA A 131 13.17 19.88 -5.81
N PHE A 132 12.13 20.60 -5.37
CA PHE A 132 12.00 22.05 -5.62
C PHE A 132 12.94 22.91 -4.75
N SER A 133 13.59 22.36 -3.71
CA SER A 133 14.41 23.14 -2.76
C SER A 133 15.92 23.17 -3.07
N VAL A 134 16.43 22.37 -4.02
CA VAL A 134 17.87 22.30 -4.33
C VAL A 134 18.28 23.03 -5.62
N GLY A 135 17.33 23.61 -6.36
CA GLY A 135 17.59 24.15 -7.71
C GLY A 135 17.90 25.65 -7.83
N ASN A 136 17.82 26.46 -6.78
CA ASN A 136 17.87 27.94 -6.93
C ASN A 136 19.03 28.65 -6.21
N ARG A 137 20.16 27.98 -5.97
CA ARG A 137 21.36 28.60 -5.37
C ARG A 137 22.58 28.74 -6.29
N TYR A 138 22.47 28.40 -7.58
CA TYR A 138 23.58 28.50 -8.54
C TYR A 138 23.28 29.35 -9.78
N ARG A 139 22.42 30.37 -9.67
CA ARG A 139 22.33 31.44 -10.66
C ARG A 139 22.77 32.78 -10.08
N ASN A 140 24.03 32.85 -9.64
CA ASN A 140 24.77 34.11 -9.75
C ASN A 140 25.09 34.30 -11.24
N LEU A 141 24.14 34.85 -11.99
CA LEU A 141 24.45 35.51 -13.24
C LEU A 141 25.19 36.81 -12.87
N THR A 142 26.52 36.75 -12.91
CA THR A 142 27.35 37.94 -13.03
C THR A 142 27.03 38.60 -14.38
N ARG A 143 26.56 39.84 -14.35
CA ARG A 143 26.71 40.80 -15.45
C ARG A 143 27.75 41.82 -15.04
#